data_AF-A0A969EYB1-F1
#
_entry.id   AF-A0A969EYB1-F1
#
_cell.length_a   1.000
_cell.length_b   1.000
_cell.length_c   1.000
_cell.angle_alpha   90.00
_cell.angle_beta   90.00
_cell.angle_gamma   90.00
#
_symmetry.space_group_name_H-M   'P 1'
#
loop_
_entity.id
_entity.type
_entity.pdbx_description
1 polymer ?
#
loop_
_entity_poly.entity_id
_entity_poly.type
_entity_poly.pdbx_seq_one_letter_code
_entity_poly.pdbx_strand_id
1 'polypeptide(L)'
;MTRGLLPPELIVRVLERLRMPAYPENSPRGLEALYRAWCRNVPFDNIRKLIALRANHSGPLPGDDPQEFLEAFLAHGVGGTCWAGNGALCTLLQALGFDATRAVATMMVAPGLPPNHGSV
;
A
#
# COMPACT_ATOMS: atom_id res chain seq x y z
N MET A 1 -1.05 -16.62 -11.33
CA MET A 1 -0.91 -15.39 -10.52
C MET A 1 -2.28 -14.76 -10.41
N THR A 2 -2.87 -14.75 -9.22
CA THR A 2 -4.20 -14.18 -8.96
C THR A 2 -4.07 -12.65 -9.04
N ARG A 3 -4.72 -12.01 -10.02
CA ARG A 3 -4.94 -10.55 -10.00
C ARG A 3 -5.57 -10.21 -8.65
N GLY A 4 -4.94 -9.35 -7.85
CA GLY A 4 -5.59 -8.82 -6.66
C GLY A 4 -6.82 -8.03 -7.09
N LEU A 5 -8.01 -8.57 -6.85
CA LEU A 5 -9.26 -7.91 -7.20
C LEU A 5 -9.61 -6.94 -6.07
N LEU A 6 -9.34 -5.65 -6.29
CA LEU A 6 -10.00 -4.60 -5.52
C LEU A 6 -11.39 -4.34 -6.11
N PRO A 7 -12.40 -4.07 -5.27
CA PRO A 7 -13.69 -3.61 -5.77
C PRO A 7 -13.55 -2.31 -6.57
N PRO A 8 -14.17 -2.19 -7.77
CA PRO A 8 -14.03 -1.01 -8.63
C PRO A 8 -14.35 0.32 -7.92
N GLU A 9 -15.37 0.32 -7.07
CA GLU A 9 -15.78 1.48 -6.27
C GLU A 9 -14.74 1.89 -5.23
N LEU A 10 -13.98 0.93 -4.68
CA LEU A 10 -12.88 1.22 -3.78
C LEU A 10 -11.74 1.91 -4.53
N ILE A 11 -11.42 1.44 -5.74
CA ILE A 11 -10.39 2.04 -6.60
C ILE A 11 -10.71 3.51 -6.88
N VAL A 12 -11.95 3.81 -7.29
CA VAL A 12 -12.39 5.19 -7.57
C VAL A 12 -12.20 6.07 -6.34
N ARG A 13 -12.68 5.65 -5.16
CA ARG A 13 -12.56 6.41 -3.91
C ARG A 13 -11.10 6.62 -3.50
N VAL A 14 -10.23 5.63 -3.71
CA VAL A 14 -8.80 5.75 -3.45
C VAL A 14 -8.17 6.78 -4.40
N LEU A 15 -8.46 6.71 -5.70
CA LEU A 15 -7.95 7.68 -6.67
C LEU A 15 -8.41 9.11 -6.34
N GLU A 16 -9.69 9.29 -5.98
CA GLU A 16 -10.22 10.57 -5.50
C GLU A 16 -9.45 11.07 -4.26
N ARG A 17 -9.21 10.20 -3.26
CA ARG A 17 -8.45 10.54 -2.05
C ARG A 17 -7.00 10.89 -2.36
N LEU A 18 -6.40 10.26 -3.36
CA LEU A 18 -5.07 10.57 -3.90
C LEU A 18 -5.06 11.85 -4.75
N ARG A 19 -6.22 12.49 -4.96
CA ARG A 19 -6.41 13.68 -5.81
C ARG A 19 -6.12 13.41 -7.28
N MET A 20 -6.47 12.20 -7.74
CA MET A 20 -6.38 11.76 -9.13
C MET A 20 -7.80 11.57 -9.68
N PRO A 21 -8.39 12.58 -10.34
CA PRO A 21 -9.77 12.51 -10.81
C PRO A 21 -9.97 11.59 -12.03
N ALA A 22 -8.89 11.11 -12.63
CA ALA A 22 -8.91 10.18 -13.75
C ALA A 22 -8.00 8.99 -13.46
N TYR A 23 -8.32 7.85 -14.07
CA TYR A 23 -7.46 6.68 -14.04
C TYR A 23 -6.10 7.02 -14.69
N PRO A 24 -4.97 6.67 -14.05
CA PRO A 24 -3.67 6.81 -14.69
C PRO A 24 -3.62 5.90 -15.92
N GLU A 25 -3.01 6.39 -16.99
CA GLU A 25 -2.67 5.56 -18.14
C GLU A 25 -1.70 4.45 -17.73
N ASN A 26 -1.83 3.26 -18.30
CA ASN A 26 -0.87 2.16 -18.11
C ASN A 26 0.43 2.44 -18.90
N SER A 27 1.16 3.47 -18.47
CA SER A 27 2.39 3.97 -19.08
C SER A 27 3.36 4.43 -17.99
N PRO A 28 4.66 4.59 -18.30
CA PRO A 28 5.63 5.10 -17.33
C PRO A 28 5.22 6.45 -16.70
N ARG A 29 4.58 7.34 -17.48
CA ARG A 29 4.07 8.62 -16.98
C ARG A 29 2.89 8.44 -16.03
N GLY A 30 1.97 7.53 -16.34
CA GLY A 30 0.86 7.22 -15.44
C GLY A 30 1.31 6.57 -14.14
N LEU A 31 2.30 5.67 -14.21
CA LEU A 31 2.94 5.06 -13.04
C LEU A 31 3.60 6.14 -12.16
N GLU A 32 4.37 7.04 -12.76
CA GLU A 32 5.02 8.13 -12.05
C GLU A 32 3.99 9.05 -11.37
N ALA A 33 2.91 9.41 -12.07
CA ALA A 33 1.84 10.25 -11.54
C ALA A 33 1.16 9.59 -10.32
N LEU A 34 0.85 8.30 -10.43
CA LEU A 34 0.26 7.51 -9.35
C LEU A 34 1.20 7.41 -8.15
N TYR A 35 2.46 7.03 -8.36
CA TYR A 35 3.44 6.90 -7.29
C TYR A 35 3.69 8.24 -6.58
N ARG A 36 3.77 9.33 -7.35
CA ARG A 36 3.87 10.69 -6.80
C ARG A 36 2.66 11.05 -5.95
N ALA A 37 1.45 10.71 -6.39
CA ALA A 37 0.23 10.95 -5.62
C ALA A 37 0.19 10.10 -4.34
N TRP A 38 0.62 8.84 -4.42
CA TRP A 38 0.77 7.93 -3.28
C TRP A 38 1.69 8.52 -2.21
N CYS A 39 2.93 8.85 -2.57
CA CYS A 39 3.92 9.43 -1.65
C CYS A 39 3.46 10.73 -0.99
N ARG A 40 2.60 11.51 -1.65
CA ARG A 40 2.10 12.79 -1.10
C ARG A 40 0.93 12.63 -0.15
N ASN A 41 0.14 11.56 -0.28
CA ASN A 41 -1.16 11.46 0.39
C ASN A 41 -1.27 10.27 1.35
N VAL A 42 -0.56 9.16 1.12
CA VAL A 42 -0.58 7.99 1.99
C VAL A 42 0.53 8.11 3.02
N PRO A 43 0.21 8.18 4.34
CA PRO A 43 1.25 8.29 5.35
C PRO A 43 2.14 7.05 5.42
N PHE A 44 3.41 7.27 5.78
CA PHE A 44 4.29 6.19 6.24
C PHE A 44 4.30 6.22 7.77
N ASP A 45 3.54 5.33 8.40
CA ASP A 45 3.41 5.27 9.86
C ASP A 45 3.28 3.82 10.36
N ASN A 46 3.37 3.64 11.68
CA ASN A 46 3.17 2.37 12.35
C ASN A 46 2.10 2.44 13.45
N ILE A 47 1.22 3.45 13.43
CA ILE A 47 0.30 3.76 14.54
C ILE A 47 -0.66 2.60 14.77
N ARG A 48 -1.28 2.09 13.70
CA ARG A 48 -2.24 0.97 13.79
C ARG A 48 -1.58 -0.30 14.33
N LYS A 49 -0.35 -0.58 13.90
CA LYS A 49 0.45 -1.71 14.39
C LYS A 49 0.74 -1.56 15.89
N LEU A 50 1.14 -0.36 16.34
CA LEU A 50 1.40 -0.10 17.75
C LEU A 50 0.12 -0.24 18.59
N ILE A 51 -1.02 0.26 18.12
CA ILE A 51 -2.31 0.08 18.81
C ILE A 51 -2.65 -1.40 18.95
N ALA A 52 -2.56 -2.18 17.87
CA ALA A 52 -2.85 -3.62 17.91
C ALA A 52 -1.94 -4.37 18.90
N LEU A 53 -0.63 -4.07 18.88
CA LEU A 53 0.32 -4.67 19.82
C LEU A 53 0.02 -4.29 21.28
N ARG A 54 -0.35 -3.04 21.55
CA ARG A 54 -0.70 -2.58 22.91
C ARG A 54 -2.03 -3.12 23.39
N ALA A 55 -2.96 -3.41 22.48
CA ALA A 55 -4.24 -4.04 22.77
C ALA A 55 -4.15 -5.57 22.93
N ASN A 56 -2.95 -6.16 22.84
CA ASN A 56 -2.74 -7.62 22.81
C ASN A 56 -3.60 -8.32 21.74
N HIS A 57 -3.75 -7.70 20.58
CA HIS A 57 -4.51 -8.29 19.48
C HIS A 57 -3.80 -9.56 18.98
N SER A 58 -4.52 -10.68 18.95
CA SER A 58 -4.01 -12.00 18.54
C SER A 58 -4.25 -12.35 17.07
N GLY A 59 -4.90 -11.47 16.29
CA GLY A 59 -5.17 -11.66 14.87
C GLY A 59 -4.06 -11.16 13.95
N PRO A 60 -4.28 -11.18 12.61
CA PRO A 60 -3.38 -10.55 11.65
C PRO A 60 -3.08 -9.09 12.00
N LEU A 61 -1.90 -8.61 11.64
CA LEU A 61 -1.57 -7.20 11.88
C LEU A 61 -2.43 -6.31 10.96
N PRO A 62 -2.90 -5.15 11.46
CA PRO A 62 -3.65 -4.21 10.62
C PRO A 62 -2.85 -3.80 9.39
N GLY A 63 -3.51 -3.76 8.23
CA GLY A 63 -2.90 -3.40 6.94
C GLY A 63 -2.21 -4.55 6.20
N ASP A 64 -2.18 -5.77 6.73
CA ASP A 64 -1.65 -6.94 5.99
C ASP A 64 -2.54 -7.33 4.79
N ASP A 65 -3.84 -7.02 4.87
CA ASP A 65 -4.76 -7.13 3.73
C ASP A 65 -4.82 -5.79 2.94
N PRO A 66 -4.57 -5.80 1.61
CA PRO A 66 -4.59 -4.61 0.79
C PRO A 66 -5.92 -3.84 0.77
N GLN A 67 -7.06 -4.55 0.77
CA GLN A 67 -8.36 -3.92 0.74
C GLN A 67 -8.63 -3.22 2.08
N GLU A 68 -8.39 -3.93 3.19
CA GLU A 68 -8.47 -3.40 4.56
C GLU A 68 -7.58 -2.16 4.74
N PHE A 69 -6.34 -2.19 4.23
CA PHE A 69 -5.43 -1.06 4.26
C PHE A 69 -6.04 0.18 3.59
N LEU A 70 -6.58 0.01 2.38
CA LEU A 70 -7.16 1.10 1.59
C LEU A 70 -8.44 1.64 2.23
N GLU A 71 -9.28 0.77 2.80
CA GLU A 71 -10.48 1.17 3.55
C GLU A 71 -10.10 1.98 4.80
N ALA A 72 -9.09 1.54 5.57
CA ALA A 72 -8.59 2.27 6.72
C ALA A 72 -7.97 3.62 6.34
N PHE A 73 -7.23 3.68 5.22
CA PHE A 73 -6.70 4.93 4.68
C PHE A 73 -7.83 5.91 4.34
N LEU A 74 -8.90 5.44 3.69
CA LEU A 74 -10.06 6.27 3.37
C LEU A 74 -10.80 6.75 4.63
N ALA A 75 -10.99 5.87 5.62
CA ALA A 75 -11.77 6.17 6.83
C ALA A 75 -11.03 7.04 7.84
N HIS A 76 -9.72 6.84 8.00
CA HIS A 76 -8.95 7.40 9.11
C HIS A 76 -7.72 8.19 8.68
N GLY A 77 -7.37 8.20 7.39
CA GLY A 77 -6.18 8.90 6.90
C GLY A 77 -4.87 8.31 7.44
N VAL A 78 -4.88 7.03 7.82
CA VAL A 78 -3.73 6.26 8.31
C VAL A 78 -3.07 5.52 7.17
N GLY A 79 -1.79 5.19 7.32
CA GLY A 79 -1.07 4.34 6.37
C GLY A 79 -0.47 3.13 7.05
N GLY A 80 0.77 2.82 6.67
CA GLY A 80 1.51 1.67 7.17
C GLY A 80 2.96 1.71 6.73
N THR A 81 3.77 0.83 7.30
CA THR A 81 5.18 0.69 6.91
C THR A 81 5.33 -0.16 5.65
N CYS A 82 6.57 -0.47 5.28
CA CYS A 82 6.95 -1.11 4.02
C CYS A 82 6.09 -2.32 3.61
N TRP A 83 5.77 -3.26 4.50
CA TRP A 83 4.95 -4.42 4.14
C TRP A 83 3.51 -4.04 3.76
N ALA A 84 2.80 -3.39 4.67
CA ALA A 84 1.40 -3.01 4.46
C ALA A 84 1.27 -2.02 3.28
N GLY A 85 2.10 -0.97 3.29
CA GLY A 85 2.08 0.07 2.27
C GLY A 85 2.39 -0.44 0.87
N ASN A 86 3.47 -1.21 0.69
CA ASN A 86 3.82 -1.74 -0.64
C ASN A 86 2.92 -2.90 -1.06
N GLY A 87 2.35 -3.65 -0.11
CA GLY A 87 1.30 -4.63 -0.37
C GLY A 87 0.07 -3.97 -1.00
N ALA A 88 -0.44 -2.91 -0.37
CA ALA A 88 -1.57 -2.14 -0.88
C ALA A 88 -1.28 -1.45 -2.22
N LEU A 89 -0.10 -0.84 -2.36
CA LEU A 89 0.31 -0.21 -3.62
C LEU A 89 0.42 -1.22 -4.76
N CYS A 90 1.00 -2.41 -4.52
CA CYS A 90 1.08 -3.48 -5.52
C CYS A 90 -0.29 -3.91 -6.00
N THR A 91 -1.22 -4.15 -5.08
CA THR A 91 -2.59 -4.53 -5.43
C THR A 91 -3.32 -3.42 -6.19
N LEU A 92 -3.15 -2.15 -5.80
CA LEU A 92 -3.72 -1.01 -6.53
C LEU A 92 -3.15 -0.91 -7.96
N LEU A 93 -1.84 -1.05 -8.12
CA LEU A 93 -1.18 -1.04 -9.43
C LEU A 93 -1.71 -2.14 -10.36
N GLN A 94 -1.80 -3.37 -9.84
CA GLN A 94 -2.35 -4.51 -10.58
C GLN A 94 -3.82 -4.28 -10.97
N ALA A 95 -4.63 -3.72 -10.06
CA ALA A 95 -6.03 -3.42 -10.32
C ALA A 95 -6.21 -2.33 -11.38
N LEU A 96 -5.25 -1.40 -11.49
CA LEU A 96 -5.19 -0.37 -12.53
C LEU A 96 -4.57 -0.87 -13.85
N GLY A 97 -4.16 -2.14 -13.91
CA GLY A 97 -3.64 -2.79 -15.11
C GLY A 97 -2.12 -2.73 -15.28
N PHE A 98 -1.37 -2.14 -14.35
CA PHE A 98 0.09 -2.20 -14.36
C PHE A 98 0.58 -3.60 -14.04
N ASP A 99 1.70 -3.99 -14.66
CA ASP A 99 2.41 -5.22 -14.31
C ASP A 99 3.31 -4.97 -13.09
N ALA A 100 2.76 -5.14 -11.89
CA ALA A 100 3.46 -4.93 -10.63
C ALA A 100 3.60 -6.23 -9.85
N THR A 101 4.75 -6.43 -9.20
CA THR A 101 5.06 -7.64 -8.41
C THR A 101 5.69 -7.25 -7.09
N ARG A 102 5.39 -7.97 -6.00
CA ARG A 102 6.03 -7.73 -4.70
C ARG A 102 7.48 -8.18 -4.71
N ALA A 103 8.33 -7.38 -4.08
CA ALA A 103 9.72 -7.70 -3.81
C ALA A 103 10.04 -7.62 -2.32
N VAL A 104 11.13 -8.25 -1.90
CA VAL A 104 11.67 -8.14 -0.54
C VAL A 104 13.16 -7.81 -0.61
N ALA A 105 13.59 -6.92 0.27
CA ALA A 105 14.96 -6.43 0.33
C ALA A 105 15.43 -6.26 1.79
N THR A 106 16.71 -5.96 1.96
CA THR A 106 17.32 -5.62 3.24
C THR A 106 17.71 -4.15 3.24
N MET A 107 17.17 -3.39 4.20
CA MET A 107 17.72 -2.08 4.55
C MET A 107 19.02 -2.28 5.32
N MET A 108 20.13 -1.86 4.71
CA MET A 108 21.51 -2.06 5.20
C MET A 108 21.85 -1.07 6.33
N VAL A 109 21.14 -1.18 7.46
CA VAL A 109 21.43 -0.40 8.67
C VAL A 109 22.52 -1.04 9.53
N ALA A 110 22.80 -2.33 9.30
CA ALA A 110 23.92 -3.08 9.89
C ALA A 110 24.28 -4.28 8.99
N PRO A 111 25.53 -4.80 9.06
CA PRO A 111 25.92 -6.02 8.35
C PRO A 111 25.11 -7.25 8.80
N GLY A 112 24.82 -8.16 7.88
CA GLY A 112 24.27 -9.50 8.19
C GLY A 112 22.79 -9.55 8.57
N LEU A 113 22.03 -8.47 8.35
CA LEU A 113 20.59 -8.48 8.63
C LEU A 113 19.81 -9.32 7.59
N PRO A 114 18.79 -10.09 8.02
CA PRO A 114 17.86 -10.73 7.09
C PRO A 114 17.02 -9.68 6.35
N PRO A 115 16.34 -10.06 5.26
CA PRO A 115 15.39 -9.18 4.57
C PRO A 115 14.38 -8.58 5.54
N ASN A 116 14.28 -7.26 5.55
CA ASN A 116 13.54 -6.49 6.55
C ASN A 116 12.66 -5.39 5.91
N HIS A 117 12.51 -5.41 4.59
CA HIS A 117 11.79 -4.39 3.83
C HIS A 117 10.99 -5.00 2.67
N GLY A 118 9.67 -4.84 2.69
CA GLY A 118 8.83 -5.13 1.53
C GLY A 118 8.87 -3.99 0.51
N SER A 119 8.83 -4.31 -0.79
CA SER A 119 8.77 -3.38 -1.92
C SER A 119 7.76 -3.87 -2.96
N VAL A 120 7.45 -3.01 -3.93
CA VAL A 120 6.72 -3.30 -5.17
C VAL A 120 7.53 -2.83 -6.37
#